data_AF-A6EN84-F1
#
_entry.id   AF-A6EN84-F1
#
_cell.length_a   1.000
_cell.length_b   1.000
_cell.length_c   1.000
_cell.angle_alpha   90.00
_cell.angle_beta   90.00
_cell.angle_gamma   90.00
#
_symmetry.space_group_name_H-M   'P 1'
#
loop_
_entity.id
_entity.type
_entity.pdbx_description
1 polymer ?
#
loop_
_entity_poly.entity_id
_entity_poly.type
_entity_poly.pdbx_seq_one_letter_code
_entity_poly.pdbx_strand_id
1 'polypeptide(L)'
;MGIFDLFKKKIEPKIAEKQIVEKEPYEKIMEIDERLNKISDYGNNLSTLNTSQQVVLIIENLEREINNGGFNLFYSNSSGNHAHITVEYLKKIGADKTAELVEKANLEWPNNNVPKDRTERQAILKKIEHKADQVWEDCGQLFYKYEDDIPYLLMKFVNANRTDFE
;
A
#
# COMPACT_ATOMS: atom_id res chain seq x y z
N MET A 1 -2.47 -67.63 3.48
CA MET A 1 -3.31 -66.95 4.49
C MET A 1 -2.37 -66.11 5.34
N GLY A 2 -2.40 -64.79 5.42
CA GLY A 2 -3.35 -63.80 4.95
C GLY A 2 -3.34 -62.62 5.94
N ILE A 3 -3.51 -61.40 5.39
CA ILE A 3 -4.04 -60.19 6.05
C ILE A 3 -3.13 -59.53 7.10
N PHE A 4 -2.35 -58.51 6.70
CA PHE A 4 -2.39 -57.13 7.23
C PHE A 4 -1.18 -56.33 6.73
N ASP A 5 -1.17 -56.10 5.42
CA ASP A 5 -0.53 -54.95 4.79
C ASP A 5 -1.44 -53.73 5.05
N LEU A 6 -1.32 -53.07 6.20
CA LEU A 6 -2.00 -51.79 6.44
C LEU A 6 -1.25 -50.96 7.50
N PHE A 7 -0.78 -49.79 7.04
CA PHE A 7 -0.47 -48.56 7.80
C PHE A 7 0.72 -48.55 8.77
N LYS A 8 1.90 -48.23 8.21
CA LYS A 8 2.68 -47.07 8.70
C LYS A 8 3.17 -46.27 7.51
N LYS A 9 2.31 -45.38 7.02
CA LYS A 9 2.67 -44.28 6.13
C LYS A 9 3.68 -43.44 6.93
N LYS A 10 4.97 -43.55 6.63
CA LYS A 10 5.96 -42.55 7.05
C LYS A 10 5.50 -41.24 6.42
N ILE A 11 4.89 -40.38 7.23
CA ILE A 11 4.66 -39.00 6.86
C ILE A 11 6.06 -38.39 6.89
N GLU A 12 6.72 -38.38 5.74
CA GLU A 12 7.79 -37.43 5.52
C GLU A 12 7.18 -36.03 5.72
N PRO A 13 7.79 -35.15 6.52
CA PRO A 13 7.37 -33.77 6.50
C PRO A 13 7.57 -33.28 5.08
N LYS A 14 6.46 -32.95 4.39
CA LYS A 14 6.49 -32.00 3.28
C LYS A 14 7.09 -30.74 3.88
N ILE A 15 8.41 -30.61 3.78
CA ILE A 15 9.06 -29.31 3.83
C ILE A 15 8.41 -28.60 2.65
N ALA A 16 7.46 -27.73 2.98
CA ALA A 16 6.85 -26.84 2.02
C ALA A 16 8.03 -26.23 1.26
N GLU A 17 8.09 -26.51 -0.04
CA GLU A 17 8.94 -25.79 -0.96
C GLU A 17 8.72 -24.33 -0.63
N LYS A 18 9.75 -23.75 -0.02
CA LYS A 18 9.81 -22.33 0.28
C LYS A 18 9.62 -21.69 -1.09
N GLN A 19 8.41 -21.20 -1.35
CA GLN A 19 8.14 -20.37 -2.51
C GLN A 19 9.27 -19.35 -2.51
N ILE A 20 10.16 -19.47 -3.49
CA ILE A 20 11.05 -18.41 -3.87
C ILE A 20 10.06 -17.38 -4.42
N VAL A 21 9.53 -16.54 -3.53
CA VAL A 21 8.81 -15.33 -3.93
C VAL A 21 9.76 -14.65 -4.90
N GLU A 22 9.33 -14.49 -6.15
CA GLU A 22 10.11 -13.78 -7.15
C GLU A 22 10.49 -12.43 -6.54
N LYS A 23 11.77 -12.26 -6.19
CA LYS A 23 12.29 -11.03 -5.60
C LYS A 23 12.29 -9.85 -6.58
N GLU A 24 12.07 -10.14 -7.86
CA GLU A 24 12.24 -9.21 -8.97
C GLU A 24 11.29 -8.00 -8.96
N PRO A 25 9.98 -8.11 -8.66
CA PRO A 25 9.10 -6.94 -8.69
C PRO A 25 9.36 -5.97 -7.53
N TYR A 26 9.45 -6.47 -6.31
CA TYR A 26 9.64 -5.64 -5.12
C TYR A 26 10.98 -4.87 -5.16
N GLU A 27 12.09 -5.55 -5.46
CA GLU A 27 13.41 -4.91 -5.51
C GLU A 27 13.45 -3.78 -6.57
N LYS A 28 12.85 -4.01 -7.75
CA LYS A 28 12.78 -2.99 -8.81
C LYS A 28 11.87 -1.82 -8.44
N ILE A 29 10.75 -2.07 -7.78
CA ILE A 29 9.87 -1.00 -7.32
C ILE A 29 10.56 -0.16 -6.25
N MET A 30 11.29 -0.77 -5.33
CA MET A 30 12.09 -0.05 -4.33
C MET A 30 13.19 0.81 -4.97
N GLU A 31 13.88 0.34 -6.00
CA GLU A 31 14.87 1.14 -6.74
C GLU A 31 14.23 2.35 -7.45
N ILE A 32 13.06 2.15 -8.07
CA ILE A 32 12.31 3.24 -8.69
C ILE A 32 11.87 4.24 -7.63
N ASP A 33 11.25 3.78 -6.54
CA ASP A 33 10.81 4.62 -5.43
C ASP A 33 11.95 5.47 -4.85
N GLU A 34 13.12 4.87 -4.60
CA GLU A 34 14.29 5.60 -4.11
C GLU A 34 14.70 6.73 -5.08
N ARG A 35 14.70 6.45 -6.39
CA ARG A 35 15.02 7.45 -7.41
C ARG A 35 13.97 8.56 -7.46
N LEU A 36 12.67 8.22 -7.41
CA LEU A 36 11.58 9.20 -7.44
C LEU A 36 11.56 10.08 -6.19
N ASN A 37 11.88 9.54 -5.02
CA ASN A 37 12.09 10.32 -3.81
C ASN A 37 13.20 11.35 -4.02
N LYS A 38 14.36 10.95 -4.57
CA LYS A 38 15.46 11.90 -4.84
C LYS A 38 15.06 13.00 -5.83
N ILE A 39 14.35 12.67 -6.91
CA ILE A 39 13.91 13.65 -7.92
C ILE A 39 12.89 14.64 -7.33
N SER A 40 11.97 14.15 -6.51
CA SER A 40 10.87 14.94 -5.95
C SER A 40 11.19 15.65 -4.64
N ASP A 41 12.45 15.68 -4.21
CA ASP A 41 12.85 16.16 -2.88
C ASP A 41 12.02 15.48 -1.77
N TYR A 42 12.02 14.14 -1.77
CA TYR A 42 11.31 13.26 -0.84
C TYR A 42 9.81 13.61 -0.73
N GLY A 43 9.17 13.87 -1.88
CA GLY A 43 7.75 14.21 -1.98
C GLY A 43 7.43 15.70 -1.78
N ASN A 44 8.39 16.57 -1.49
CA ASN A 44 8.15 18.01 -1.32
C ASN A 44 7.82 18.72 -2.65
N ASN A 45 8.28 18.18 -3.78
CA ASN A 45 8.09 18.78 -5.10
C ASN A 45 7.64 17.75 -6.16
N LEU A 46 6.39 17.33 -6.09
CA LEU A 46 5.79 16.40 -7.08
C LEU A 46 5.71 16.95 -8.51
N SER A 47 5.88 18.26 -8.72
CA SER A 47 5.85 18.85 -10.08
C SER A 47 7.05 18.42 -10.94
N THR A 48 8.10 17.91 -10.31
CA THR A 48 9.25 17.30 -10.97
C THR A 48 8.95 15.90 -11.54
N LEU A 49 7.83 15.29 -11.12
CA LEU A 49 7.42 13.96 -11.52
C LEU A 49 6.29 14.01 -12.53
N ASN A 50 6.34 13.15 -13.54
CA ASN A 50 5.17 12.90 -14.39
C ASN A 50 4.10 12.10 -13.62
N THR A 51 2.89 12.00 -14.19
CA THR A 51 1.76 11.32 -13.52
C THR A 51 2.05 9.85 -13.20
N SER A 52 2.73 9.11 -14.08
CA SER A 52 3.05 7.69 -13.84
C SER A 52 4.04 7.52 -12.69
N GLN A 53 5.02 8.42 -12.58
CA GLN A 53 5.95 8.46 -11.46
C GLN A 53 5.25 8.84 -10.15
N GLN A 54 4.32 9.79 -10.17
CA GLN A 54 3.52 10.14 -8.99
C GLN A 54 2.66 8.96 -8.49
N VAL A 55 2.16 8.10 -9.40
CA VAL A 55 1.43 6.88 -9.02
C VAL A 55 2.28 5.98 -8.14
N VAL A 56 3.50 5.67 -8.58
CA VAL A 56 4.43 4.81 -7.82
C VAL A 56 4.75 5.44 -6.47
N LEU A 57 5.22 6.70 -6.46
CA LEU A 57 5.64 7.37 -5.22
C LEU A 57 4.51 7.49 -4.19
N ILE A 58 3.29 7.83 -4.61
CA ILE A 58 2.17 8.01 -3.68
C ILE A 58 1.70 6.67 -3.10
N ILE A 59 1.69 5.60 -3.88
CA ILE A 59 1.31 4.27 -3.39
C ILE A 59 2.38 3.71 -2.46
N GLU A 60 3.66 3.84 -2.79
CA GLU A 60 4.76 3.43 -1.90
C GLU A 60 4.77 4.21 -0.59
N ASN A 61 4.42 5.50 -0.62
CA ASN A 61 4.24 6.28 0.60
C ASN A 61 3.05 5.77 1.43
N LEU A 62 1.92 5.39 0.82
CA LEU A 62 0.82 4.76 1.56
C LEU A 62 1.29 3.47 2.25
N GLU A 63 1.96 2.57 1.51
CA GLU A 63 2.47 1.31 2.07
C GLU A 63 3.41 1.57 3.24
N ARG A 64 4.34 2.50 3.09
CA ARG A 64 5.31 2.85 4.13
C ARG A 64 4.65 3.37 5.40
N GLU A 65 3.65 4.23 5.27
CA GLU A 65 2.99 4.83 6.44
C GLU A 65 2.12 3.80 7.16
N ILE A 66 1.34 2.99 6.42
CA ILE A 66 0.46 1.98 7.02
C ILE A 66 1.30 0.87 7.69
N ASN A 67 2.39 0.42 7.06
CA ASN A 67 3.27 -0.59 7.66
C ASN A 67 4.03 -0.07 8.90
N ASN A 68 4.29 1.23 8.99
CA ASN A 68 5.03 1.79 10.12
C ASN A 68 4.15 2.29 11.28
N GLY A 69 2.90 2.68 11.02
CA GLY A 69 2.03 3.24 12.05
C GLY A 69 0.55 3.36 11.67
N GLY A 70 0.12 2.58 10.67
CA GLY A 70 -1.28 2.53 10.24
C GLY A 70 -1.79 3.83 9.60
N PHE A 71 -3.12 3.91 9.47
CA PHE A 71 -3.81 5.07 8.90
C PHE A 71 -3.60 6.35 9.73
N ASN A 72 -3.42 6.23 11.05
CA ASN A 72 -3.06 7.36 11.91
C ASN A 72 -1.76 8.04 11.42
N LEU A 73 -0.72 7.25 11.13
CA LEU A 73 0.54 7.77 10.63
C LEU A 73 0.36 8.39 9.24
N PHE A 74 -0.33 7.70 8.33
CA PHE A 74 -0.64 8.20 6.98
C PHE A 74 -1.31 9.58 7.00
N TYR A 75 -2.35 9.75 7.80
CA TYR A 75 -3.06 11.02 7.91
C TYR A 75 -2.26 12.11 8.63
N SER A 76 -1.41 11.73 9.59
CA SER A 76 -0.58 12.69 10.32
C SER A 76 0.57 13.27 9.48
N ASN A 77 1.10 12.48 8.55
CA ASN A 77 2.26 12.83 7.73
C ASN A 77 1.87 13.50 6.41
N SER A 78 2.87 13.97 5.66
CA SER A 78 2.69 14.61 4.35
C SER A 78 2.03 13.69 3.33
N SER A 79 2.17 12.37 3.47
CA SER A 79 1.48 11.36 2.66
C SER A 79 -0.04 11.57 2.62
N GLY A 80 -0.64 11.96 3.76
CA GLY A 80 -2.06 12.30 3.86
C GLY A 80 -2.50 13.51 3.01
N ASN A 81 -1.57 14.32 2.48
CA ASN A 81 -1.91 15.38 1.49
C ASN A 81 -2.52 14.78 0.22
N HIS A 82 -2.29 13.50 -0.01
CA HIS A 82 -2.67 12.77 -1.22
C HIS A 82 -3.79 11.76 -0.98
N ALA A 83 -4.43 11.76 0.20
CA ALA A 83 -5.41 10.73 0.62
C ALA A 83 -6.48 10.38 -0.44
N HIS A 84 -7.03 11.37 -1.13
CA HIS A 84 -8.03 11.14 -2.19
C HIS A 84 -7.42 10.61 -3.49
N ILE A 85 -6.31 11.20 -3.95
CA ILE A 85 -5.67 10.76 -5.20
C ILE A 85 -5.04 9.37 -5.04
N THR A 86 -4.66 8.98 -3.82
CA THR A 86 -4.22 7.61 -3.50
C THR A 86 -5.28 6.58 -3.87
N VAL A 87 -6.57 6.84 -3.62
CA VAL A 87 -7.67 5.93 -4.00
C VAL A 87 -7.74 5.77 -5.52
N GLU A 88 -7.65 6.88 -6.26
CA GLU A 88 -7.66 6.86 -7.72
C GLU A 88 -6.45 6.11 -8.29
N TYR A 89 -5.28 6.28 -7.70
CA TYR A 89 -4.05 5.63 -8.13
C TYR A 89 -4.03 4.14 -7.81
N LEU A 90 -4.56 3.71 -6.67
CA LEU A 90 -4.76 2.29 -6.36
C LEU A 90 -5.68 1.63 -7.40
N LYS A 91 -6.83 2.25 -7.71
CA LYS A 91 -7.72 1.79 -8.78
C LYS A 91 -7.02 1.75 -10.14
N LYS A 92 -6.16 2.73 -10.43
CA LYS A 92 -5.38 2.80 -11.69
C LYS A 92 -4.43 1.62 -11.88
N ILE A 93 -3.85 1.07 -10.80
CA ILE A 93 -2.99 -0.12 -10.87
C ILE A 93 -3.76 -1.43 -10.72
N GLY A 94 -5.07 -1.36 -10.42
CA GLY A 94 -5.93 -2.52 -10.20
C GLY A 94 -5.91 -3.06 -8.76
N ALA A 95 -5.46 -2.26 -7.78
CA ALA A 95 -5.47 -2.59 -6.36
C ALA A 95 -6.81 -2.20 -5.73
N ASP A 96 -7.89 -2.83 -6.20
CA ASP A 96 -9.27 -2.44 -5.87
C ASP A 96 -9.59 -2.68 -4.39
N LYS A 97 -9.08 -3.76 -3.78
CA LYS A 97 -9.32 -4.06 -2.36
C LYS A 97 -8.66 -3.04 -1.46
N THR A 98 -7.43 -2.67 -1.78
CA THR A 98 -6.69 -1.63 -1.08
C THR A 98 -7.36 -0.27 -1.26
N ALA A 99 -7.87 0.02 -2.46
CA ALA A 99 -8.62 1.25 -2.71
C ALA A 99 -9.89 1.36 -1.86
N GLU A 100 -10.65 0.25 -1.73
CA GLU A 100 -11.84 0.18 -0.86
C GLU A 100 -11.50 0.48 0.61
N LEU A 101 -10.36 0.00 1.11
CA LEU A 101 -9.91 0.27 2.49
C LEU A 101 -9.54 1.75 2.70
N VAL A 102 -8.78 2.34 1.78
CA VAL A 102 -8.40 3.76 1.88
C VAL A 102 -9.63 4.66 1.72
N GLU A 103 -10.55 4.31 0.82
CA GLU A 103 -11.82 5.02 0.65
C GLU A 103 -12.65 4.96 1.94
N LYS A 104 -12.78 3.78 2.57
CA LYS A 104 -13.46 3.62 3.86
C LYS A 104 -12.80 4.46 4.97
N ALA A 105 -11.47 4.46 5.07
CA ALA A 105 -10.76 5.25 6.06
C ALA A 105 -10.94 6.77 5.85
N ASN A 106 -11.02 7.22 4.59
CA ASN A 106 -11.26 8.62 4.24
C ASN A 106 -12.67 9.11 4.63
N LEU A 107 -13.67 8.22 4.68
CA LEU A 107 -15.05 8.56 5.07
C LEU A 107 -15.19 8.97 6.55
N GLU A 108 -14.20 8.68 7.39
CA GLU A 108 -14.20 9.14 8.79
C GLU A 108 -13.93 10.64 8.93
N TRP A 109 -13.47 11.29 7.86
CA TRP A 109 -13.22 12.72 7.84
C TRP A 109 -14.51 13.53 7.64
N PRO A 110 -14.64 14.73 8.26
CA PRO A 110 -15.80 15.58 8.09
C PRO A 110 -16.09 15.87 6.61
N ASN A 111 -17.35 15.71 6.22
CA ASN A 111 -17.82 15.89 4.84
C ASN A 111 -17.10 14.97 3.82
N ASN A 112 -16.58 13.82 4.27
CA ASN A 112 -15.79 12.89 3.47
C ASN A 112 -14.58 13.56 2.81
N ASN A 113 -13.99 14.56 3.48
CA ASN A 113 -12.90 15.34 2.93
C ASN A 113 -11.68 15.36 3.85
N VAL A 114 -10.60 14.73 3.41
CA VAL A 114 -9.26 14.83 4.01
C VAL A 114 -8.57 16.10 3.48
N PRO A 115 -8.30 17.13 4.30
CA PRO A 115 -7.63 18.34 3.83
C PRO A 115 -6.23 18.05 3.29
N LYS A 116 -5.85 18.68 2.17
CA LYS A 116 -4.50 18.57 1.62
C LYS A 116 -3.48 19.34 2.46
N ASP A 117 -3.87 20.49 3.01
CA ASP A 117 -3.00 21.26 3.91
C ASP A 117 -2.79 20.48 5.22
N ARG A 118 -1.52 20.23 5.56
CA ARG A 118 -1.17 19.42 6.73
C ARG A 118 -1.57 20.10 8.03
N THR A 119 -1.50 21.43 8.12
CA THR A 119 -1.83 22.17 9.34
C THR A 119 -3.33 22.08 9.63
N GLU A 120 -4.16 22.32 8.60
CA GLU A 120 -5.61 22.13 8.68
C GLU A 120 -5.97 20.68 9.03
N ARG A 121 -5.38 19.72 8.31
CA ARG A 121 -5.61 18.29 8.52
C ARG A 121 -5.29 17.88 9.96
N GLN A 122 -4.17 18.33 10.51
CA GLN A 122 -3.76 18.06 11.90
C GLN A 122 -4.71 18.66 12.94
N ALA A 123 -5.28 19.85 12.68
CA ALA A 123 -6.26 20.46 13.57
C ALA A 123 -7.59 19.69 13.61
N ILE A 124 -7.97 19.05 12.49
CA ILE A 124 -9.14 18.18 12.42
C ILE A 124 -8.85 16.80 12.99
N LEU A 125 -7.66 16.22 12.70
CA LEU A 125 -7.23 14.90 13.16
C LEU A 125 -7.42 14.76 14.68
N LYS A 126 -6.90 15.71 15.45
CA LYS A 126 -7.04 15.76 16.92
C LYS A 126 -8.47 15.73 17.44
N LYS A 127 -9.46 16.12 16.61
CA LYS A 127 -10.88 16.14 16.98
C LYS A 127 -11.59 14.85 16.62
N ILE A 128 -11.11 14.13 15.61
CA ILE A 128 -11.78 12.94 15.07
C ILE A 128 -11.07 11.64 15.42
N GLU A 129 -9.76 11.67 15.75
CA GLU A 129 -8.93 10.46 15.89
C GLU A 129 -9.56 9.42 16.81
N HIS A 130 -9.98 9.80 18.02
CA HIS A 130 -10.61 8.86 18.96
C HIS A 130 -11.90 8.22 18.42
N LYS A 131 -12.66 8.93 17.58
CA LYS A 131 -13.88 8.37 16.96
C LYS A 131 -13.53 7.47 15.77
N ALA A 132 -12.54 7.88 14.98
CA ALA A 132 -12.14 7.20 13.75
C ALA A 132 -11.21 5.99 14.00
N ASP A 133 -10.57 5.93 15.17
CA ASP A 133 -9.48 5.01 15.49
C ASP A 133 -9.84 3.55 15.22
N GLN A 134 -11.03 3.11 15.66
CA GLN A 134 -11.47 1.74 15.43
C GLN A 134 -11.61 1.40 13.95
N VAL A 135 -12.16 2.32 13.15
CA VAL A 135 -12.31 2.10 11.70
C VAL A 135 -10.95 2.06 11.02
N TRP A 136 -10.05 2.94 11.42
CA TRP A 136 -8.68 3.01 10.89
C TRP A 136 -7.86 1.77 11.25
N GLU A 137 -7.99 1.27 12.49
CA GLU A 137 -7.36 0.03 12.93
C GLU A 137 -7.91 -1.17 12.16
N ASP A 138 -9.24 -1.30 12.02
CA ASP A 138 -9.86 -2.37 11.25
C ASP A 138 -9.38 -2.36 9.78
N CYS A 139 -9.29 -1.17 9.17
CA CYS A 139 -8.77 -1.04 7.80
C CYS A 139 -7.28 -1.38 7.71
N GLY A 140 -6.47 -1.00 8.70
CA GLY A 140 -5.05 -1.37 8.78
C GLY A 140 -4.85 -2.88 8.91
N GLN A 141 -5.65 -3.55 9.75
CA GLN A 141 -5.61 -5.00 9.88
C GLN A 141 -5.99 -5.73 8.59
N LEU A 142 -6.97 -5.20 7.85
CA LEU A 142 -7.32 -5.72 6.53
C LEU A 142 -6.23 -5.44 5.50
N PHE A 143 -5.56 -4.28 5.55
CA PHE A 143 -4.44 -3.95 4.68
C PHE A 143 -3.30 -4.98 4.82
N TYR A 144 -2.98 -5.42 6.05
CA TYR A 144 -1.95 -6.43 6.30
C TYR A 144 -2.26 -7.83 5.75
N LYS A 145 -3.47 -8.07 5.22
CA LYS A 145 -3.77 -9.30 4.50
C LYS A 145 -3.19 -9.32 3.09
N TYR A 146 -2.82 -8.15 2.55
CA TYR A 146 -2.27 -8.01 1.19
C TYR A 146 -3.12 -8.76 0.15
N GLU A 147 -4.43 -8.50 0.13
CA GLU A 147 -5.34 -9.11 -0.86
C GLU A 147 -5.02 -8.65 -2.29
N ASP A 148 -4.42 -7.46 -2.44
CA ASP A 148 -3.77 -7.02 -3.66
C ASP A 148 -2.24 -7.17 -3.52
N ASP A 149 -1.59 -7.77 -4.51
CA ASP A 149 -0.13 -7.81 -4.62
C ASP A 149 0.37 -6.47 -5.18
N ILE A 150 0.45 -5.45 -4.33
CA ILE A 150 0.80 -4.07 -4.71
C ILE A 150 2.14 -4.01 -5.47
N PRO A 151 3.24 -4.66 -5.00
CA PRO A 151 4.51 -4.65 -5.75
C PRO A 151 4.38 -5.23 -7.15
N TYR A 152 3.65 -6.34 -7.32
CA TYR A 152 3.41 -6.91 -8.64
C TYR A 152 2.57 -5.99 -9.53
N LEU A 153 1.51 -5.38 -9.00
CA LEU A 153 0.63 -4.46 -9.72
C LEU A 153 1.37 -3.18 -10.15
N LEU A 154 2.20 -2.62 -9.28
CA LEU A 154 3.08 -1.50 -9.60
C LEU A 154 4.08 -1.88 -10.69
N MET A 155 4.70 -3.07 -10.61
CA MET A 155 5.65 -3.51 -11.63
C MET A 155 4.96 -3.70 -12.99
N LYS A 156 3.75 -4.24 -13.03
CA LYS A 156 2.92 -4.31 -14.24
C LYS A 156 2.62 -2.93 -14.79
N PHE A 157 2.27 -1.97 -13.93
CA PHE A 157 2.01 -0.59 -14.30
C PHE A 157 3.26 0.10 -14.88
N VAL A 158 4.42 -0.03 -14.23
CA VAL A 158 5.70 0.51 -14.71
C VAL A 158 6.05 -0.06 -16.08
N ASN A 159 5.94 -1.39 -16.27
CA ASN A 159 6.25 -2.04 -17.55
C ASN A 159 5.34 -1.53 -18.69
N ALA A 160 4.06 -1.27 -18.40
CA ALA A 160 3.12 -0.72 -19.37
C ALA A 160 3.39 0.75 -19.72
N ASN A 161 4.10 1.48 -18.86
CA ASN A 161 4.41 2.91 -19.02
C ASN A 161 5.93 3.16 -19.04
N ARG A 162 6.72 2.21 -19.55
CA ARG A 162 8.18 2.16 -19.38
C ARG A 162 8.90 3.48 -19.73
N THR A 163 8.48 4.16 -20.79
CA THR A 163 9.07 5.44 -21.24
C THR A 163 8.96 6.56 -20.22
N ASP A 164 8.01 6.48 -19.28
CA ASP A 164 7.84 7.47 -18.21
C ASP A 164 8.86 7.27 -17.07
N PHE A 165 9.63 6.17 -17.10
CA PHE A 165 10.59 5.78 -16.06
C PHE A 165 12.04 5.62 -16.58
N GLU A 166 12.29 5.92 -17.85
CA GLU A 166 13.63 5.96 -18.46
C GLU A 166 14.28 7.33 -18.23
#